data_AF-A0A8T1DY16-F1
#
_entry.id   AF-A0A8T1DY16-F1
#
_cell.length_a   1.000
_cell.length_b   1.000
_cell.length_c   1.000
_cell.angle_alpha   90.00
_cell.angle_beta   90.00
_cell.angle_gamma   90.00
#
_symmetry.space_group_name_H-M   'P 1'
#
loop_
_entity.id
_entity.type
_entity.pdbx_description
1 polymer ?
#
loop_
_entity_poly.entity_id
_entity_poly.type
_entity_poly.pdbx_seq_one_letter_code
_entity_poly.pdbx_strand_id
1 'polypeptide(L)'
;MVYVSNLSRPTNQKLVAKQYKVSIETLKKHMSADYKADFKYRFYNGKQMGSHLYEGIQPAELYDKLENVLASQKSTFKVNTALGYDLVSLTDDSDTRYFHPNLANTYVFSSLVAINSRADIRKKVISEIRSMELANKLNYPSSGYKLKTITGFKIYIYYRNHALGDSEAVTPKIIRDNKYVINFPRTNNKCVFHCIAWHSSKNSKKDPRKIQAEVKEAFKRYCSFKGIEYSLSLFRGFKPIDLLQFDELEDCFQLSINVYKMDVATGKVECIRRSDKEYEAVDILSHENHALYIKSIDMLQSKYQCAKCEMVFVSSVKLRDHIEGC
;
A
#
# COMPACT_ATOMS: atom_id res chain seq x y z
N MET A 1 26.76 14.09 -9.23
CA MET A 1 25.79 14.28 -8.12
C MET A 1 26.60 14.49 -6.84
N VAL A 2 26.57 15.69 -6.24
CA VAL A 2 27.38 15.98 -5.05
C VAL A 2 26.57 15.56 -3.82
N TYR A 3 26.97 14.46 -3.17
CA TYR A 3 26.38 14.05 -1.90
C TYR A 3 26.99 14.88 -0.77
N VAL A 4 26.27 15.91 -0.34
CA VAL A 4 26.66 16.73 0.82
C VAL A 4 25.91 16.19 2.04
N SER A 5 26.56 15.35 2.85
CA SER A 5 25.95 14.69 4.01
C SER A 5 25.92 15.54 5.28
N ASN A 6 26.72 16.61 5.35
CA ASN A 6 26.83 17.43 6.56
C ASN A 6 26.65 18.92 6.26
N LEU A 7 25.46 19.45 6.58
CA LEU A 7 25.12 20.85 6.35
C LEU A 7 25.56 21.79 7.48
N SER A 8 26.22 21.31 8.54
CA SER A 8 26.73 22.19 9.61
C SER A 8 27.90 23.07 9.16
N ARG A 9 28.55 22.73 8.04
CA ARG A 9 29.69 23.49 7.49
C ARG A 9 29.22 24.61 6.54
N PRO A 10 29.70 25.86 6.69
CA PRO A 10 29.32 26.98 5.81
C PRO A 10 29.63 26.76 4.32
N THR A 11 30.70 26.03 4.00
CA THR A 11 31.07 25.68 2.62
C THR A 11 30.04 24.77 1.95
N ASN A 12 29.53 23.80 2.72
CA ASN A 12 28.49 22.87 2.27
C ASN A 12 27.14 23.57 2.06
N GLN A 13 26.80 24.52 2.95
CA GLN A 13 25.62 25.36 2.80
C GLN A 13 25.65 26.19 1.51
N LYS A 14 26.80 26.76 1.13
CA LYS A 14 26.96 27.49 -0.13
C LYS A 14 26.71 26.62 -1.36
N LEU A 15 27.22 25.38 -1.36
CA LEU A 15 27.05 24.43 -2.46
C LEU A 15 25.57 24.03 -2.62
N VAL A 16 24.89 23.74 -1.51
CA VAL A 16 23.46 23.42 -1.52
C VAL A 16 22.62 24.61 -1.95
N ALA A 17 22.87 25.81 -1.40
CA ALA A 17 22.17 27.03 -1.78
C ALA A 17 22.26 27.29 -3.30
N LYS A 18 23.46 27.14 -3.86
CA LYS A 18 23.69 27.27 -5.31
C LYS A 18 22.98 26.18 -6.13
N GLN A 19 23.02 24.93 -5.69
CA GLN A 19 22.38 23.80 -6.37
C GLN A 19 20.86 23.99 -6.47
N TYR A 20 20.24 24.46 -5.40
CA TYR A 20 18.79 24.65 -5.33
C TYR A 20 18.33 26.07 -5.69
N LYS A 21 19.26 26.94 -6.12
CA LYS A 21 18.99 28.34 -6.49
C LYS A 21 18.28 29.13 -5.39
N VAL A 22 18.66 28.91 -4.13
CA VAL A 22 18.14 29.64 -2.96
C VAL A 22 19.24 30.50 -2.33
N SER A 23 18.87 31.58 -1.64
CA SER A 23 19.88 32.40 -0.94
C SER A 23 20.46 31.65 0.25
N ILE A 24 21.70 31.99 0.64
CA ILE A 24 22.34 31.37 1.80
C ILE A 24 21.67 31.78 3.11
N GLU A 25 21.13 33.01 3.21
CA GLU A 25 20.34 33.41 4.38
C GLU A 25 19.06 32.58 4.48
N THR A 26 18.40 32.31 3.35
CA THR A 26 17.19 31.48 3.30
C THR A 26 17.50 30.06 3.77
N LEU A 27 18.55 29.44 3.23
CA LEU A 27 18.99 28.11 3.64
C LEU A 27 19.32 28.05 5.14
N LYS A 28 20.09 29.02 5.66
CA LYS A 28 20.45 29.09 7.09
C LYS A 28 19.24 29.30 7.98
N LYS A 29 18.28 30.13 7.55
CA LYS A 29 17.00 30.34 8.24
C LYS A 29 16.25 29.01 8.38
N HIS A 30 16.09 28.23 7.31
CA HIS A 30 15.41 26.94 7.36
C HIS A 30 16.15 25.85 8.16
N MET A 31 17.43 26.07 8.45
CA MET A 31 18.30 25.15 9.18
C MET A 31 18.50 25.49 10.66
N SER A 32 18.07 26.67 11.13
CA SER A 32 18.32 27.07 12.53
C SER A 32 17.48 26.24 13.50
N ALA A 33 18.01 25.95 14.68
CA ALA A 33 17.29 25.21 15.72
C ALA A 33 16.01 25.95 16.17
N ASP A 34 16.01 27.28 16.07
CA ASP A 34 14.88 28.16 16.38
C ASP A 34 13.92 28.36 15.21
N TYR A 35 14.25 27.85 14.02
CA TYR A 35 13.30 27.78 12.92
C TYR A 35 12.26 26.74 13.26
N LYS A 36 11.20 27.22 13.92
CA LYS A 36 9.94 26.51 14.02
C LYS A 36 9.52 26.24 12.57
N ALA A 37 9.77 25.01 12.11
CA ALA A 37 9.14 24.46 10.91
C ALA A 37 7.70 24.95 10.94
N ASP A 38 7.30 25.68 9.90
CA ASP A 38 5.97 26.26 9.68
C ASP A 38 5.02 26.03 10.86
N PHE A 39 4.67 27.05 11.67
CA PHE A 39 3.85 26.89 12.90
C PHE A 39 2.57 26.04 12.71
N LYS A 40 2.19 25.92 11.44
CA LYS A 40 1.09 25.19 10.81
C LYS A 40 1.36 23.72 10.48
N TYR A 41 2.55 23.15 10.71
CA TYR A 41 2.86 21.74 10.46
C TYR A 41 3.53 21.09 11.66
N ARG A 42 3.01 19.93 12.08
CA ARG A 42 3.62 19.13 13.14
C ARG A 42 3.70 17.67 12.71
N PHE A 43 4.88 17.08 12.89
CA PHE A 43 5.12 15.67 12.60
C PHE A 43 5.39 14.91 13.89
N TYR A 44 4.75 13.75 14.02
CA TYR A 44 5.02 12.77 15.04
C TYR A 44 5.43 11.46 14.37
N ASN A 45 6.52 10.86 14.85
CA ASN A 45 7.01 9.57 14.36
C ASN A 45 7.11 8.59 15.52
N GLY A 46 6.18 7.65 15.60
CA GLY A 46 6.21 6.54 16.55
C GLY A 46 6.61 5.23 15.90
N LYS A 47 6.82 4.19 16.71
CA LYS A 47 7.23 2.85 16.22
C LYS A 47 6.14 2.16 15.37
N GLN A 48 4.88 2.34 15.75
CA GLN A 48 3.73 1.68 15.11
C GLN A 48 2.86 2.64 14.29
N MET A 49 2.94 3.94 14.61
CA MET A 49 2.13 4.96 13.97
C MET A 49 2.90 6.27 13.92
N GLY A 50 2.79 6.97 12.80
CA GLY A 50 3.19 8.37 12.65
C GLY A 50 1.97 9.23 12.35
N SER A 51 2.10 10.55 12.55
CA SER A 51 1.05 11.49 12.16
C SER A 51 1.60 12.80 11.63
N HIS A 52 0.89 13.39 10.68
CA HIS A 52 1.19 14.67 10.05
C HIS A 52 0.01 15.61 10.29
N LEU A 53 0.17 16.62 11.12
CA LEU A 53 -0.83 17.66 11.38
C LEU A 53 -0.51 18.89 10.54
N TYR A 54 -1.50 19.37 9.80
CA TYR A 54 -1.46 20.63 9.06
C TYR A 54 -2.59 21.55 9.54
N GLU A 55 -2.27 22.77 9.94
CA GLU A 55 -3.18 23.80 10.47
C GLU A 55 -3.08 25.07 9.62
N GLY A 56 -4.13 25.87 9.51
CA GLY A 56 -4.16 27.12 8.74
C GLY A 56 -3.81 26.97 7.25
N ILE A 57 -4.19 25.84 6.65
CA ILE A 57 -3.99 25.54 5.22
C ILE A 57 -5.19 26.00 4.39
N GLN A 58 -4.96 26.31 3.11
CA GLN A 58 -6.05 26.51 2.17
C GLN A 58 -6.69 25.16 1.79
N PRO A 59 -8.01 25.08 1.59
CA PRO A 59 -8.69 23.84 1.20
C PRO A 59 -8.10 23.18 -0.05
N ALA A 60 -7.63 23.98 -1.01
CA ALA A 60 -7.01 23.50 -2.24
C ALA A 60 -5.72 22.70 -2.00
N GLU A 61 -4.98 22.98 -0.93
CA GLU A 61 -3.70 22.31 -0.62
C GLU A 61 -3.87 20.97 0.10
N LEU A 62 -5.08 20.67 0.59
CA LEU A 62 -5.37 19.47 1.38
C LEU A 62 -4.96 18.20 0.64
N TYR A 63 -5.42 18.07 -0.61
CA TYR A 63 -5.23 16.86 -1.41
C TYR A 63 -3.77 16.63 -1.78
N ASP A 64 -3.06 17.69 -2.17
CA ASP A 64 -1.65 17.60 -2.54
C ASP A 64 -0.79 17.21 -1.34
N LYS A 65 -1.02 17.83 -0.17
CA LYS A 65 -0.30 17.47 1.05
C LYS A 65 -0.61 16.04 1.50
N LEU A 66 -1.87 15.62 1.43
CA LEU A 66 -2.28 14.24 1.72
C LEU A 66 -1.59 13.26 0.76
N GLU A 67 -1.71 13.45 -0.55
CA GLU A 67 -1.13 12.56 -1.55
C GLU A 67 0.39 12.48 -1.40
N ASN A 68 1.08 13.60 -1.17
CA ASN A 68 2.53 13.62 -0.97
C ASN A 68 2.96 12.80 0.26
N VAL A 69 2.26 12.95 1.39
CA VAL A 69 2.55 12.19 2.62
C VAL A 69 2.36 10.69 2.37
N LEU A 70 1.27 10.29 1.72
CA LEU A 70 0.99 8.88 1.45
C LEU A 70 1.94 8.28 0.39
N ALA A 71 2.31 9.06 -0.64
CA ALA A 71 3.24 8.65 -1.68
C ALA A 71 4.68 8.49 -1.17
N SER A 72 5.06 9.17 -0.08
CA SER A 72 6.40 9.05 0.50
C SER A 72 6.64 7.74 1.27
N GLN A 73 5.58 6.98 1.59
CA GLN A 73 5.70 5.74 2.35
C GLN A 73 6.44 4.66 1.55
N LYS A 74 7.22 3.81 2.24
CA LYS A 74 8.07 2.78 1.59
C LYS A 74 7.57 1.34 1.76
N SER A 75 6.70 1.11 2.74
CA SER A 75 6.02 -0.18 2.96
C SER A 75 4.52 0.05 3.03
N THR A 76 3.74 -1.01 2.93
CA THR A 76 2.29 -1.01 3.13
C THR A 76 1.91 -0.32 4.44
N PHE A 77 0.75 0.31 4.46
CA PHE A 77 0.29 1.01 5.65
C PHE A 77 -1.23 1.04 5.70
N LYS A 78 -1.74 1.47 6.85
CA LYS A 78 -3.14 1.86 7.01
C LYS A 78 -3.20 3.35 7.29
N VAL A 79 -4.19 4.04 6.74
CA VAL A 79 -4.36 5.49 6.89
C VAL A 79 -5.74 5.82 7.43
N ASN A 80 -5.81 6.86 8.25
CA ASN A 80 -7.03 7.62 8.45
C ASN A 80 -6.67 9.11 8.55
N THR A 81 -7.66 9.97 8.34
CA THR A 81 -7.51 11.41 8.37
C THR A 81 -8.53 11.99 9.34
N ALA A 82 -8.16 13.03 10.08
CA ALA A 82 -9.08 13.80 10.89
C ALA A 82 -9.10 15.26 10.44
N LEU A 83 -10.24 15.93 10.56
CA LEU A 83 -10.42 17.33 10.16
C LEU A 83 -10.42 18.27 11.37
N GLY A 84 -9.84 19.44 11.21
CA GLY A 84 -9.98 20.57 12.13
C GLY A 84 -10.86 21.62 11.47
N TYR A 85 -11.78 22.20 12.22
CA TYR A 85 -12.76 23.14 11.67
C TYR A 85 -13.27 24.11 12.72
N ASP A 86 -13.76 25.24 12.23
CA ASP A 86 -14.48 26.24 13.02
C ASP A 86 -15.96 26.19 12.67
N LEU A 87 -16.80 26.26 13.71
CA LEU A 87 -18.22 26.53 13.58
C LEU A 87 -18.51 27.99 13.97
N VAL A 88 -19.61 28.53 13.46
CA VAL A 88 -20.16 29.84 13.86
C VAL A 88 -21.64 29.70 14.14
N SER A 89 -22.14 30.42 15.15
CA SER A 89 -23.56 30.45 15.47
C SER A 89 -24.36 31.10 14.34
N LEU A 90 -25.60 30.65 14.15
CA LEU A 90 -26.55 31.25 13.20
C LEU A 90 -27.14 32.58 13.70
N THR A 91 -27.03 32.86 15.01
CA THR A 91 -27.64 34.04 15.65
C THR A 91 -26.61 35.07 16.13
N ASP A 92 -25.34 34.69 16.24
CA ASP A 92 -24.24 35.54 16.69
C ASP A 92 -22.95 35.17 15.96
N ASP A 93 -22.53 36.00 15.00
CA ASP A 93 -21.33 35.75 14.20
C ASP A 93 -20.01 35.81 15.01
N SER A 94 -20.07 36.32 16.26
CA SER A 94 -18.92 36.34 17.17
C SER A 94 -18.75 35.04 17.97
N ASP A 95 -19.82 34.25 18.13
CA ASP A 95 -19.77 32.95 18.78
C ASP A 95 -19.22 31.89 17.82
N THR A 96 -17.94 31.58 18.00
CA THR A 96 -17.20 30.60 17.19
C THR A 96 -16.67 29.46 18.05
N ARG A 97 -16.69 28.25 17.49
CA ARG A 97 -16.20 27.04 18.17
C ARG A 97 -15.20 26.29 17.30
N TYR A 98 -13.99 26.12 17.81
CA TYR A 98 -12.94 25.35 17.15
C TYR A 98 -12.95 23.87 17.58
N PHE A 99 -12.79 22.98 16.60
CA PHE A 99 -12.63 21.54 16.80
C PHE A 99 -11.25 21.10 16.33
N HIS A 100 -10.47 20.51 17.23
CA HIS A 100 -9.13 20.00 16.91
C HIS A 100 -9.20 18.67 16.12
N PRO A 101 -8.35 18.47 15.07
CA PRO A 101 -8.29 17.21 14.36
C PRO A 101 -7.93 16.02 15.26
N ASN A 102 -8.89 15.12 15.49
CA ASN A 102 -8.69 13.90 16.27
C ASN A 102 -9.59 12.77 15.76
N LEU A 103 -9.05 11.56 15.66
CA LEU A 103 -9.80 10.38 15.20
C LEU A 103 -10.98 10.00 16.11
N ALA A 104 -11.04 10.49 17.35
CA ALA A 104 -12.17 10.21 18.25
C ALA A 104 -13.48 10.89 17.80
N ASN A 105 -13.39 12.04 17.12
CA ASN A 105 -14.53 12.92 16.91
C ASN A 105 -14.52 13.66 15.57
N THR A 106 -13.44 13.63 14.80
CA THR A 106 -13.39 14.32 13.50
C THR A 106 -12.78 13.46 12.39
N TYR A 107 -12.88 12.13 12.54
CA TYR A 107 -12.38 11.18 11.54
C TYR A 107 -13.14 11.32 10.21
N VAL A 108 -12.39 11.15 9.11
CA VAL A 108 -12.94 11.17 7.75
C VAL A 108 -13.45 9.77 7.37
N PHE A 109 -12.65 8.74 7.69
CA PHE A 109 -13.00 7.35 7.42
C PHE A 109 -13.46 6.64 8.69
N SER A 110 -14.57 5.90 8.62
CA SER A 110 -15.12 5.12 9.74
C SER A 110 -14.19 3.98 10.19
N SER A 111 -13.28 3.57 9.33
CA SER A 111 -12.24 2.57 9.63
C SER A 111 -10.94 2.93 8.92
N LEU A 112 -9.84 2.33 9.37
CA LEU A 112 -8.54 2.54 8.75
C LEU A 112 -8.50 1.95 7.33
N VAL A 113 -8.15 2.78 6.35
CA VAL A 113 -8.03 2.38 4.94
C VAL A 113 -6.68 1.72 4.71
N ALA A 114 -6.66 0.49 4.19
CA ALA A 114 -5.43 -0.22 3.87
C ALA A 114 -4.88 0.18 2.48
N ILE A 115 -3.60 0.55 2.44
CA ILE A 115 -2.86 0.94 1.23
C ILE A 115 -1.82 -0.14 0.93
N ASN A 116 -2.06 -0.91 -0.13
CA ASN A 116 -1.22 -2.02 -0.57
C ASN A 116 -0.63 -1.81 -1.98
N SER A 117 -0.97 -0.71 -2.64
CA SER A 117 -0.43 -0.24 -3.93
C SER A 117 -0.33 1.29 -3.94
N ARG A 118 0.42 1.88 -4.88
CA ARG A 118 0.39 3.34 -5.06
C ARG A 118 -0.96 3.82 -5.57
N ALA A 119 -1.61 3.02 -6.42
CA ALA A 119 -2.93 3.32 -6.97
C ALA A 119 -4.01 3.44 -5.88
N ASP A 120 -3.89 2.68 -4.77
CA ASP A 120 -4.81 2.74 -3.63
C ASP A 120 -4.92 4.15 -3.04
N ILE A 121 -3.85 4.95 -3.08
CA ILE A 121 -3.86 6.33 -2.58
C ILE A 121 -4.94 7.14 -3.31
N ARG A 122 -4.93 7.10 -4.64
CA ARG A 122 -5.93 7.82 -5.44
C ARG A 122 -7.30 7.17 -5.37
N LYS A 123 -7.37 5.84 -5.52
CA LYS A 123 -8.63 5.08 -5.65
C LYS A 123 -9.42 4.98 -4.33
N LYS A 124 -8.74 4.74 -3.21
CA LYS A 124 -9.38 4.48 -1.92
C LYS A 124 -9.40 5.68 -0.99
N VAL A 125 -8.46 6.62 -1.14
CA VAL A 125 -8.34 7.78 -0.24
C VAL A 125 -8.80 9.05 -0.93
N ILE A 126 -8.11 9.49 -1.99
CA ILE A 126 -8.40 10.79 -2.61
C ILE A 126 -9.79 10.80 -3.26
N SER A 127 -10.14 9.77 -4.03
CA SER A 127 -11.46 9.66 -4.67
C SER A 127 -12.59 9.68 -3.65
N GLU A 128 -12.42 8.93 -2.56
CA GLU A 128 -13.42 8.80 -1.50
C GLU A 128 -13.61 10.12 -0.74
N ILE A 129 -12.52 10.83 -0.42
CA ILE A 129 -12.62 12.16 0.22
C ILE A 129 -13.29 13.17 -0.72
N ARG A 130 -13.02 13.11 -2.02
CA ARG A 130 -13.61 14.02 -3.02
C ARG A 130 -15.10 13.76 -3.26
N SER A 131 -15.55 12.51 -3.15
CA SER A 131 -16.97 12.17 -3.27
C SER A 131 -17.76 12.48 -1.98
N MET A 132 -17.07 12.66 -0.85
CA MET A 132 -17.69 13.03 0.42
C MET A 132 -17.99 14.53 0.48
N GLU A 133 -19.20 14.86 0.90
CA GLU A 133 -19.49 16.17 1.49
C GLU A 133 -18.89 16.20 2.90
N LEU A 134 -17.67 16.73 3.04
CA LEU A 134 -16.91 16.71 4.30
C LEU A 134 -17.67 17.37 5.47
N ALA A 135 -18.54 18.34 5.18
CA ALA A 135 -19.42 18.96 6.17
C ALA A 135 -20.32 17.95 6.89
N ASN A 136 -20.70 16.85 6.24
CA ASN A 136 -21.54 15.78 6.81
C ASN A 136 -20.76 14.85 7.75
N LYS A 137 -19.43 14.95 7.79
CA LYS A 137 -18.57 14.22 8.74
C LYS A 137 -18.29 15.01 10.02
N LEU A 138 -18.70 16.27 10.07
CA LEU A 138 -18.41 17.15 11.19
C LEU A 138 -19.47 16.98 12.28
N ASN A 139 -19.02 17.08 13.52
CA ASN A 139 -19.91 17.09 14.67
C ASN A 139 -20.37 18.53 14.96
N TYR A 140 -21.68 18.71 15.09
CA TYR A 140 -22.31 19.97 15.44
C TYR A 140 -22.90 19.89 16.85
N PRO A 141 -22.62 20.87 17.75
CA PRO A 141 -23.18 20.89 19.09
C PRO A 141 -24.72 20.98 19.11
N SER A 142 -25.30 21.69 18.14
CA SER A 142 -26.73 21.85 17.92
C SER A 142 -27.00 22.33 16.49
N SER A 143 -28.27 22.37 16.08
CA SER A 143 -28.71 22.94 14.80
C SER A 143 -28.49 24.47 14.69
N GLY A 144 -28.11 25.14 15.78
CA GLY A 144 -27.81 26.58 15.80
C GLY A 144 -26.43 26.95 15.28
N TYR A 145 -25.61 25.98 14.84
CA TYR A 145 -24.27 26.23 14.31
C TYR A 145 -24.15 25.78 12.87
N LYS A 146 -23.39 26.54 12.07
CA LYS A 146 -22.97 26.16 10.71
C LYS A 146 -21.45 26.09 10.62
N LEU A 147 -20.95 25.34 9.63
CA LEU A 147 -19.53 25.31 9.31
C LEU A 147 -19.07 26.70 8.85
N LYS A 148 -18.04 27.24 9.51
CA LYS A 148 -17.37 28.48 9.08
C LYS A 148 -16.24 28.16 8.10
N THR A 149 -15.32 27.28 8.49
CA THR A 149 -14.20 26.87 7.63
C THR A 149 -13.53 25.59 8.14
N ILE A 150 -12.86 24.87 7.24
CA ILE A 150 -11.92 23.81 7.59
C ILE A 150 -10.57 24.47 7.86
N THR A 151 -10.09 24.35 9.09
CA THR A 151 -8.86 25.02 9.56
C THR A 151 -7.64 24.12 9.46
N GLY A 152 -7.80 22.82 9.25
CA GLY A 152 -6.67 21.91 9.15
C GLY A 152 -7.06 20.45 9.00
N PHE A 153 -6.06 19.58 8.93
CA PHE A 153 -6.23 18.14 8.93
C PHE A 153 -5.04 17.44 9.53
N LYS A 154 -5.28 16.24 10.05
CA LYS A 154 -4.24 15.36 10.59
C LYS A 154 -4.31 14.00 9.93
N ILE A 155 -3.21 13.61 9.32
CA ILE A 155 -3.04 12.31 8.67
C ILE A 155 -2.43 11.37 9.68
N TYR A 156 -3.03 10.20 9.88
CA TYR A 156 -2.53 9.14 10.73
C TYR A 156 -2.08 7.98 9.86
N ILE A 157 -0.81 7.58 9.99
CA ILE A 157 -0.20 6.50 9.23
C ILE A 157 0.14 5.38 10.20
N TYR A 158 -0.55 4.27 10.08
CA TYR A 158 -0.30 3.05 10.84
C TYR A 158 0.63 2.17 10.02
N TYR A 159 1.87 2.05 10.47
CA TYR A 159 2.90 1.31 9.75
C TYR A 159 2.53 -0.17 9.71
N ARG A 160 2.59 -0.74 8.51
CA ARG A 160 2.48 -2.18 8.30
C ARG A 160 3.74 -2.65 7.57
N ASN A 161 4.08 -3.89 7.80
CA ASN A 161 5.13 -4.55 7.07
C ASN A 161 4.55 -5.83 6.49
N HIS A 162 3.83 -5.69 5.37
CA HIS A 162 3.26 -6.83 4.64
C HIS A 162 4.27 -7.30 3.61
N ALA A 163 5.45 -7.68 4.09
CA ALA A 163 6.51 -8.21 3.25
C ALA A 163 6.35 -9.72 3.06
N LEU A 164 6.48 -10.15 1.80
CA LEU A 164 6.47 -11.56 1.42
C LEU A 164 7.91 -12.05 1.23
N GLY A 165 8.25 -13.09 1.97
CA GLY A 165 9.53 -13.77 1.99
C GLY A 165 9.40 -15.20 2.52
N ASP A 166 10.47 -15.72 3.10
CA ASP A 166 10.36 -16.98 3.83
C ASP A 166 9.79 -16.71 5.22
N SER A 167 8.92 -17.62 5.63
CA SER A 167 8.34 -17.64 6.97
C SER A 167 8.55 -19.03 7.57
N GLU A 168 8.75 -19.07 8.88
CA GLU A 168 8.82 -20.32 9.64
C GLU A 168 7.41 -20.90 9.90
N ALA A 169 6.35 -20.16 9.57
CA ALA A 169 4.99 -20.58 9.79
C ALA A 169 4.61 -21.82 8.96
N VAL A 170 3.94 -22.77 9.62
CA VAL A 170 3.45 -24.00 8.98
C VAL A 170 2.23 -23.68 8.13
N THR A 171 2.28 -24.00 6.85
CA THR A 171 1.13 -23.85 5.94
C THR A 171 -0.03 -24.75 6.37
N PRO A 172 -1.23 -24.19 6.69
CA PRO A 172 -2.40 -24.94 7.11
C PRO A 172 -2.85 -25.97 6.07
N LYS A 173 -3.48 -27.05 6.54
CA LYS A 173 -3.96 -28.16 5.71
C LYS A 173 -4.84 -27.69 4.54
N ILE A 174 -5.75 -26.73 4.79
CA ILE A 174 -6.64 -26.16 3.76
C ILE A 174 -5.91 -25.49 2.60
N ILE A 175 -4.74 -24.90 2.85
CA ILE A 175 -3.90 -24.30 1.81
C ILE A 175 -2.97 -25.35 1.20
N ARG A 176 -2.31 -26.14 2.05
CA ARG A 176 -1.30 -27.14 1.66
C ARG A 176 -1.88 -28.22 0.75
N ASP A 177 -3.07 -28.70 1.05
CA ASP A 177 -3.72 -29.79 0.31
C ASP A 177 -4.52 -29.25 -0.90
N ASN A 178 -4.54 -27.93 -1.12
CA ASN A 178 -5.24 -27.32 -2.24
C ASN A 178 -4.41 -27.41 -3.54
N LYS A 179 -4.89 -28.23 -4.49
CA LYS A 179 -4.21 -28.46 -5.78
C LYS A 179 -4.07 -27.22 -6.68
N TYR A 180 -4.84 -26.16 -6.41
CA TYR A 180 -4.81 -24.89 -7.14
C TYR A 180 -3.85 -23.88 -6.53
N VAL A 181 -3.16 -24.24 -5.44
CA VAL A 181 -2.09 -23.45 -4.84
C VAL A 181 -0.77 -24.22 -4.97
N ILE A 182 0.32 -23.52 -5.24
CA ILE A 182 1.67 -24.09 -5.24
C ILE A 182 2.47 -23.39 -4.14
N ASN A 183 2.94 -24.20 -3.20
CA ASN A 183 3.89 -23.79 -2.19
C ASN A 183 5.32 -24.07 -2.67
N PHE A 184 6.20 -23.08 -2.57
CA PHE A 184 7.62 -23.24 -2.87
C PHE A 184 8.40 -23.33 -1.54
N PRO A 185 8.98 -24.50 -1.20
CA PRO A 185 9.73 -24.61 0.04
C PRO A 185 11.08 -23.88 -0.05
N ARG A 186 11.53 -23.29 1.07
CA ARG A 186 12.88 -22.73 1.27
C ARG A 186 13.30 -21.70 0.19
N THR A 187 12.51 -20.65 0.01
CA THR A 187 12.74 -19.68 -1.07
C THR A 187 13.85 -18.68 -0.76
N ASN A 188 14.34 -18.65 0.48
CA ASN A 188 15.28 -17.68 1.04
C ASN A 188 14.84 -16.23 0.73
N ASN A 189 13.61 -15.88 1.13
CA ASN A 189 12.95 -14.59 0.87
C ASN A 189 12.59 -14.28 -0.58
N LYS A 190 12.63 -15.27 -1.49
CA LYS A 190 12.37 -15.07 -2.92
C LYS A 190 11.06 -15.69 -3.37
N CYS A 191 10.12 -15.93 -2.47
CA CYS A 191 8.84 -16.58 -2.78
C CYS A 191 8.04 -15.83 -3.86
N VAL A 192 8.14 -14.49 -3.90
CA VAL A 192 7.54 -13.68 -4.97
C VAL A 192 8.21 -13.97 -6.32
N PHE A 193 9.54 -14.02 -6.39
CA PHE A 193 10.25 -14.41 -7.61
C PHE A 193 9.97 -15.86 -8.02
N HIS A 194 9.70 -16.77 -7.08
CA HIS A 194 9.24 -18.11 -7.42
C HIS A 194 7.87 -18.09 -8.09
N CYS A 195 6.92 -17.30 -7.57
CA CYS A 195 5.62 -17.12 -8.20
C CYS A 195 5.73 -16.54 -9.62
N ILE A 196 6.57 -15.51 -9.80
CA ILE A 196 6.82 -14.88 -11.11
C ILE A 196 7.48 -15.87 -12.06
N ALA A 197 8.58 -16.51 -11.66
CA ALA A 197 9.30 -17.47 -12.47
C ALA A 197 8.40 -18.64 -12.88
N TRP A 198 7.60 -19.15 -11.94
CA TRP A 198 6.63 -20.21 -12.21
C TRP A 198 5.61 -19.77 -13.24
N HIS A 199 5.03 -18.59 -13.04
CA HIS A 199 4.07 -18.02 -13.97
C HIS A 199 4.66 -17.81 -15.37
N SER A 200 5.90 -17.34 -15.50
CA SER A 200 6.52 -17.15 -16.82
C SER A 200 6.91 -18.47 -17.50
N SER A 201 6.96 -19.58 -16.77
CA SER A 201 7.42 -20.89 -17.26
C SER A 201 6.32 -21.78 -17.84
N LYS A 202 5.14 -21.24 -18.17
CA LYS A 202 3.83 -21.92 -18.44
C LYS A 202 3.81 -23.19 -19.30
N ASN A 203 4.90 -23.53 -19.98
CA ASN A 203 5.01 -24.62 -20.93
C ASN A 203 5.86 -25.81 -20.46
N SER A 204 6.13 -25.94 -19.17
CA SER A 204 6.88 -27.09 -18.67
C SER A 204 6.20 -27.73 -17.47
N LYS A 205 6.00 -29.05 -17.51
CA LYS A 205 5.65 -29.88 -16.34
C LYS A 205 6.81 -29.92 -15.34
N LYS A 206 7.40 -28.77 -15.02
CA LYS A 206 8.55 -28.65 -14.13
C LYS A 206 8.07 -28.94 -12.72
N ASP A 207 8.88 -29.71 -12.00
CA ASP A 207 8.73 -29.85 -10.56
C ASP A 207 8.95 -28.46 -9.92
N PRO A 208 8.02 -27.93 -9.10
CA PRO A 208 8.21 -26.68 -8.36
C PRO A 208 9.53 -26.61 -7.58
N ARG A 209 10.10 -27.76 -7.20
CA ARG A 209 11.39 -27.86 -6.50
C ARG A 209 12.59 -27.55 -7.41
N LYS A 210 12.41 -27.54 -8.73
CA LYS A 210 13.47 -27.40 -9.74
C LYS A 210 13.50 -26.03 -10.43
N ILE A 211 12.71 -25.06 -9.98
CA ILE A 211 12.59 -23.73 -10.62
C ILE A 211 13.70 -22.73 -10.27
N GLN A 212 14.75 -23.17 -9.56
CA GLN A 212 15.78 -22.26 -9.04
C GLN A 212 16.56 -21.51 -10.12
N ALA A 213 16.72 -22.11 -11.31
CA ALA A 213 17.41 -21.44 -12.42
C ALA A 213 16.59 -20.25 -12.92
N GLU A 214 15.28 -20.45 -13.12
CA GLU A 214 14.34 -19.42 -13.57
C GLU A 214 14.17 -18.33 -12.53
N VAL A 215 14.19 -18.68 -11.24
CA VAL A 215 14.17 -17.69 -10.14
C VAL A 215 15.41 -16.79 -10.19
N LYS A 216 16.60 -17.37 -10.47
CA LYS A 216 17.82 -16.57 -10.64
C LYS A 216 17.73 -15.65 -11.85
N GLU A 217 17.18 -16.12 -12.97
CA GLU A 217 17.00 -15.28 -14.16
C GLU A 217 15.99 -14.16 -13.93
N ALA A 218 14.87 -14.45 -13.25
CA ALA A 218 13.91 -13.42 -12.83
C ALA A 218 14.58 -12.38 -11.92
N PHE A 219 15.40 -12.82 -10.96
CA PHE A 219 16.14 -11.91 -10.09
C PHE A 219 17.16 -11.05 -10.85
N LYS A 220 17.91 -11.62 -11.79
CA LYS A 220 18.84 -10.87 -12.65
C LYS A 220 18.10 -9.81 -13.46
N ARG A 221 16.94 -10.14 -14.05
CA ARG A 221 16.09 -9.18 -14.76
C ARG A 221 15.66 -8.04 -13.83
N TYR A 222 15.28 -8.34 -12.60
CA TYR A 222 14.98 -7.33 -11.59
C TYR A 222 16.19 -6.46 -11.25
N CYS A 223 17.38 -7.03 -11.08
CA CYS A 223 18.62 -6.27 -10.87
C CYS A 223 18.89 -5.31 -12.04
N SER A 224 18.82 -5.79 -13.28
CA SER A 224 18.98 -4.96 -14.48
C SER A 224 17.95 -3.83 -14.54
N PHE A 225 16.68 -4.11 -14.23
CA PHE A 225 15.63 -3.10 -14.17
C PHE A 225 15.90 -2.01 -13.13
N LYS A 226 16.46 -2.38 -11.97
CA LYS A 226 16.86 -1.44 -10.92
C LYS A 226 18.20 -0.74 -11.21
N GLY A 227 18.89 -1.08 -12.31
CA GLY A 227 20.23 -0.57 -12.62
C GLY A 227 21.31 -1.06 -11.64
N ILE A 228 21.11 -2.23 -11.04
CA ILE A 228 22.02 -2.84 -10.06
C ILE A 228 22.71 -4.04 -10.70
N GLU A 229 24.02 -4.17 -10.51
CA GLU A 229 24.74 -5.36 -10.97
C GLU A 229 24.39 -6.58 -10.12
N TYR A 230 24.08 -7.69 -10.79
CA TYR A 230 23.81 -8.94 -10.11
C TYR A 230 25.06 -9.49 -9.41
N SER A 231 24.90 -9.95 -8.18
CA SER A 231 25.90 -10.77 -7.50
C SER A 231 25.24 -11.88 -6.68
N LEU A 232 26.00 -12.95 -6.42
CA LEU A 232 25.51 -14.07 -5.62
C LEU A 232 25.25 -13.68 -4.16
N SER A 233 26.03 -12.75 -3.61
CA SER A 233 25.82 -12.20 -2.26
C SER A 233 24.52 -11.40 -2.18
N LEU A 234 24.24 -10.56 -3.18
CA LEU A 234 22.98 -9.82 -3.30
C LEU A 234 21.78 -10.77 -3.40
N PHE A 235 21.88 -11.80 -4.25
CA PHE A 235 20.84 -12.82 -4.36
C PHE A 235 20.60 -13.50 -3.00
N ARG A 236 21.65 -14.01 -2.34
CA ARG A 236 21.53 -14.71 -1.05
C ARG A 236 20.96 -13.82 0.05
N GLY A 237 21.43 -12.58 0.16
CA GLY A 237 21.02 -11.61 1.17
C GLY A 237 19.77 -10.79 0.83
N PHE A 238 19.05 -11.14 -0.23
CA PHE A 238 17.87 -10.38 -0.64
C PHE A 238 16.77 -10.42 0.43
N LYS A 239 16.15 -9.25 0.66
CA LYS A 239 15.13 -9.06 1.69
C LYS A 239 13.74 -9.39 1.16
N PRO A 240 12.77 -9.76 2.03
CA PRO A 240 11.37 -9.88 1.66
C PRO A 240 10.84 -8.61 0.97
N ILE A 241 9.88 -8.78 0.05
CA ILE A 241 9.31 -7.68 -0.75
C ILE A 241 7.96 -7.28 -0.16
N ASP A 242 7.82 -6.01 0.24
CA ASP A 242 6.54 -5.46 0.70
C ASP A 242 5.58 -5.23 -0.48
N LEU A 243 4.26 -5.43 -0.26
CA LEU A 243 3.27 -5.32 -1.34
C LEU A 243 3.27 -3.94 -2.03
N LEU A 244 3.68 -2.88 -1.33
CA LEU A 244 3.77 -1.54 -1.93
C LEU A 244 4.85 -1.47 -3.02
N GLN A 245 5.84 -2.37 -2.97
CA GLN A 245 6.90 -2.47 -3.97
C GLN A 245 6.49 -3.31 -5.20
N PHE A 246 5.31 -3.94 -5.18
CA PHE A 246 4.87 -4.79 -6.29
C PHE A 246 4.64 -3.99 -7.57
N ASP A 247 4.28 -2.70 -7.48
CA ASP A 247 4.13 -1.82 -8.64
C ASP A 247 5.42 -1.82 -9.50
N GLU A 248 6.60 -1.83 -8.87
CA GLU A 248 7.89 -1.93 -9.58
C GLU A 248 8.12 -3.30 -10.21
N LEU A 249 7.62 -4.37 -9.59
CA LEU A 249 7.69 -5.73 -10.14
C LEU A 249 6.76 -5.87 -11.34
N GLU A 250 5.57 -5.31 -11.27
CA GLU A 250 4.60 -5.30 -12.37
C GLU A 250 5.21 -4.63 -13.60
N ASP A 251 5.85 -3.47 -13.44
CA ASP A 251 6.57 -2.78 -14.52
C ASP A 251 7.78 -3.58 -15.01
N CYS A 252 8.58 -4.16 -14.10
CA CYS A 252 9.77 -4.93 -14.45
C CYS A 252 9.45 -6.17 -15.29
N PHE A 253 8.40 -6.91 -14.91
CA PHE A 253 8.04 -8.18 -15.52
C PHE A 253 6.93 -8.07 -16.57
N GLN A 254 6.26 -6.92 -16.67
CA GLN A 254 5.06 -6.72 -17.49
C GLN A 254 3.97 -7.73 -17.12
N LEU A 255 3.66 -7.77 -15.81
CA LEU A 255 2.68 -8.67 -15.21
C LEU A 255 1.77 -7.87 -14.26
N SER A 256 0.52 -8.27 -14.13
CA SER A 256 -0.43 -7.68 -13.17
C SER A 256 -0.45 -8.55 -11.93
N ILE A 257 0.07 -8.09 -10.78
CA ILE A 257 0.23 -8.94 -9.59
C ILE A 257 -0.90 -8.68 -8.60
N ASN A 258 -1.82 -9.63 -8.53
CA ASN A 258 -2.89 -9.65 -7.54
C ASN A 258 -2.46 -10.46 -6.32
N VAL A 259 -2.84 -9.99 -5.13
CA VAL A 259 -2.54 -10.68 -3.88
C VAL A 259 -3.82 -10.92 -3.11
N TYR A 260 -3.99 -12.17 -2.70
CA TYR A 260 -5.14 -12.65 -1.94
C TYR A 260 -4.70 -13.11 -0.56
N LYS A 261 -5.62 -13.10 0.40
CA LYS A 261 -5.47 -13.74 1.69
C LYS A 261 -6.61 -14.73 1.88
N MET A 262 -6.31 -15.88 2.48
CA MET A 262 -7.32 -16.85 2.88
C MET A 262 -7.48 -16.80 4.40
N ASP A 263 -8.72 -16.68 4.85
CA ASP A 263 -9.08 -16.97 6.23
C ASP A 263 -9.05 -18.48 6.45
N VAL A 264 -8.18 -18.94 7.35
CA VAL A 264 -7.92 -20.38 7.54
C VAL A 264 -9.11 -21.11 8.15
N ALA A 265 -9.92 -20.41 8.95
CA ALA A 265 -11.06 -21.00 9.66
C ALA A 265 -12.26 -21.22 8.73
N THR A 266 -12.53 -20.26 7.86
CA THR A 266 -13.70 -20.24 6.96
C THR A 266 -13.38 -20.65 5.53
N GLY A 267 -12.10 -20.64 5.14
CA GLY A 267 -11.67 -20.82 3.75
C GLY A 267 -11.97 -19.62 2.84
N LYS A 268 -12.51 -18.52 3.38
CA LYS A 268 -12.86 -17.33 2.60
C LYS A 268 -11.60 -16.66 2.05
N VAL A 269 -11.63 -16.35 0.75
CA VAL A 269 -10.50 -15.71 0.05
C VAL A 269 -10.85 -14.27 -0.26
N GLU A 270 -10.00 -13.35 0.17
CA GLU A 270 -10.14 -11.90 -0.03
C GLU A 270 -9.00 -11.38 -0.90
N CYS A 271 -9.30 -10.53 -1.88
CA CYS A 271 -8.31 -9.81 -2.67
C CYS A 271 -7.82 -8.61 -1.86
N ILE A 272 -6.60 -8.67 -1.33
CA ILE A 272 -6.01 -7.59 -0.53
C ILE A 272 -5.24 -6.58 -1.38
N ARG A 273 -4.78 -7.00 -2.56
CA ARG A 273 -4.16 -6.13 -3.58
C ARG A 273 -4.66 -6.56 -4.95
N ARG A 274 -5.13 -5.59 -5.73
CA ARG A 274 -5.47 -5.76 -7.14
C ARG A 274 -4.61 -4.81 -7.96
N SER A 275 -3.94 -5.33 -8.98
CA SER A 275 -3.19 -4.51 -9.93
C SER A 275 -4.14 -3.66 -10.76
N ASP A 276 -3.67 -2.51 -11.19
CA ASP A 276 -4.35 -1.63 -12.15
C ASP A 276 -3.74 -1.67 -13.55
N LYS A 277 -2.76 -2.56 -13.76
CA LYS A 277 -2.13 -2.78 -15.05
C LYS A 277 -2.97 -3.73 -15.89
N GLU A 278 -2.92 -3.53 -17.20
CA GLU A 278 -3.57 -4.39 -18.19
C GLU A 278 -2.60 -5.45 -18.74
N TYR A 279 -1.70 -5.95 -17.89
CA TYR A 279 -0.84 -7.07 -18.21
C TYR A 279 -1.49 -8.41 -17.87
N GLU A 280 -0.84 -9.48 -18.28
CA GLU A 280 -1.22 -10.82 -17.86
C GLU A 280 -1.12 -10.96 -16.33
N ALA A 281 -2.17 -11.52 -15.71
CA ALA A 281 -2.30 -11.55 -14.26
C ALA A 281 -1.57 -12.73 -13.61
N VAL A 282 -0.81 -12.42 -12.56
CA VAL A 282 -0.26 -13.38 -11.59
C VAL A 282 -1.04 -13.25 -10.29
N ASP A 283 -1.66 -14.34 -9.87
CA ASP A 283 -2.37 -14.38 -8.59
C ASP A 283 -1.48 -15.04 -7.52
N ILE A 284 -1.28 -14.33 -6.41
CA ILE A 284 -0.48 -14.77 -5.26
C ILE A 284 -1.39 -14.92 -4.05
N LEU A 285 -1.29 -16.03 -3.34
CA LEU A 285 -1.87 -16.21 -2.01
C LEU A 285 -0.81 -15.82 -0.96
N SER A 286 -1.11 -14.82 -0.15
CA SER A 286 -0.32 -14.41 1.00
C SER A 286 -0.77 -15.16 2.25
N HIS A 287 0.17 -15.87 2.89
CA HIS A 287 -0.05 -16.54 4.16
C HIS A 287 1.19 -16.39 5.04
N GLU A 288 1.04 -15.79 6.24
CA GLU A 288 2.12 -15.62 7.22
C GLU A 288 3.44 -15.12 6.61
N ASN A 289 3.39 -14.02 5.86
CA ASN A 289 4.55 -13.43 5.17
C ASN A 289 5.20 -14.35 4.11
N HIS A 290 4.51 -15.39 3.64
CA HIS A 290 4.94 -16.22 2.52
C HIS A 290 4.02 -16.04 1.31
N ALA A 291 4.60 -16.11 0.10
CA ALA A 291 3.87 -16.06 -1.16
C ALA A 291 3.71 -17.47 -1.75
N LEU A 292 2.47 -17.87 -1.98
CA LEU A 292 2.14 -19.08 -2.73
C LEU A 292 1.54 -18.71 -4.07
N TYR A 293 1.84 -19.47 -5.10
CA TYR A 293 1.30 -19.21 -6.45
C TYR A 293 -0.11 -19.79 -6.57
N ILE A 294 -1.06 -19.00 -7.08
CA ILE A 294 -2.43 -19.45 -7.37
C ILE A 294 -2.51 -19.82 -8.85
N LYS A 295 -2.87 -21.07 -9.14
CA LYS A 295 -3.10 -21.56 -10.51
C LYS A 295 -4.41 -21.06 -11.11
N SER A 296 -5.44 -20.93 -10.28
CA SER A 296 -6.78 -20.48 -10.66
C SER A 296 -7.49 -19.91 -9.44
N ILE A 297 -7.82 -18.62 -9.50
CA ILE A 297 -8.52 -17.92 -8.42
C ILE A 297 -9.96 -18.42 -8.25
N ASP A 298 -10.66 -18.71 -9.35
CA ASP A 298 -12.04 -19.21 -9.29
C ASP A 298 -12.11 -20.54 -8.58
N MET A 299 -11.21 -21.47 -8.92
CA MET A 299 -11.14 -22.77 -8.28
C MET A 299 -10.73 -22.66 -6.80
N LEU A 300 -9.85 -21.71 -6.46
CA LEU A 300 -9.50 -21.42 -5.07
C LEU A 300 -10.69 -20.87 -4.27
N GLN A 301 -11.57 -20.11 -4.92
CA GLN A 301 -12.82 -19.57 -4.35
C GLN A 301 -14.00 -20.55 -4.43
N SER A 302 -13.75 -21.80 -4.85
CA SER A 302 -14.80 -22.80 -5.08
C SER A 302 -15.88 -22.34 -6.08
N LYS A 303 -15.50 -21.54 -7.07
CA LYS A 303 -16.35 -21.11 -8.19
C LYS A 303 -16.06 -21.99 -9.40
N TYR A 304 -16.97 -22.91 -9.68
CA TYR A 304 -16.84 -23.86 -10.78
C TYR A 304 -17.85 -23.51 -11.86
N GLN A 305 -17.43 -22.87 -12.94
CA GLN A 305 -18.32 -22.44 -14.03
C GLN A 305 -18.50 -23.55 -15.08
N CYS A 306 -19.74 -23.79 -15.51
CA CYS A 306 -20.05 -24.65 -16.65
C CYS A 306 -19.70 -23.94 -17.96
N ALA A 307 -18.92 -24.60 -18.82
CA ALA A 307 -18.51 -24.02 -20.11
C ALA A 307 -19.66 -23.92 -21.14
N LYS A 308 -20.75 -24.67 -20.96
CA LYS A 308 -21.90 -24.68 -21.87
C LYS A 308 -22.93 -23.59 -21.54
N CYS A 309 -23.32 -23.48 -20.27
CA CYS A 309 -24.43 -22.64 -19.81
C CYS A 309 -24.01 -21.54 -18.84
N GLU A 310 -22.71 -21.43 -18.55
CA GLU A 310 -22.11 -20.41 -17.67
C GLU A 310 -22.56 -20.43 -16.20
N MET A 311 -23.38 -21.40 -15.77
CA MET A 311 -23.77 -21.54 -14.36
C MET A 311 -22.55 -21.84 -13.46
N VAL A 312 -22.51 -21.20 -12.29
CA VAL A 312 -21.42 -21.33 -11.31
C VAL A 312 -21.85 -22.23 -10.15
N PHE A 313 -21.03 -23.23 -9.87
CA PHE A 313 -21.25 -24.21 -8.81
C PHE A 313 -20.24 -24.03 -7.68
N VAL A 314 -20.66 -24.37 -6.46
CA VAL A 314 -19.81 -24.30 -5.25
C VAL A 314 -18.85 -25.49 -5.10
N SER A 315 -18.91 -26.48 -6.00
CA SER A 315 -18.00 -27.63 -5.98
C SER A 315 -17.86 -28.25 -7.37
N SER A 316 -16.70 -28.87 -7.61
CA SER A 316 -16.46 -29.64 -8.85
C SER A 316 -17.38 -30.86 -9.01
N VAL A 317 -17.92 -31.41 -7.92
CA VAL A 317 -18.86 -32.53 -7.96
C VAL A 317 -20.19 -32.05 -8.53
N LYS A 318 -20.76 -30.99 -7.97
CA LYS A 318 -22.01 -30.40 -8.48
C LYS A 318 -21.91 -29.94 -9.94
N LEU A 319 -20.76 -29.39 -10.34
CA LEU A 319 -20.53 -29.06 -11.75
C LEU A 319 -20.57 -30.32 -12.63
N ARG A 320 -19.96 -31.43 -12.19
CA ARG A 320 -19.96 -32.69 -12.93
C ARG A 320 -21.36 -33.26 -13.08
N ASP A 321 -22.11 -33.32 -11.99
CA ASP A 321 -23.50 -33.79 -11.97
C ASP A 321 -24.37 -32.94 -12.90
N HIS A 322 -24.10 -31.64 -12.96
CA HIS A 322 -24.78 -30.74 -13.88
C HIS A 322 -24.41 -30.97 -15.35
N ILE A 323 -23.13 -31.18 -15.67
CA ILE A 323 -22.64 -31.33 -17.07
C ILE A 323 -23.32 -32.50 -17.78
N GLU A 324 -23.68 -33.57 -17.06
CA GLU A 324 -24.38 -34.73 -17.62
C GLU A 324 -25.79 -34.39 -18.12
N GLY A 325 -26.44 -33.38 -17.53
CA GLY A 325 -27.77 -32.90 -17.92
C GLY A 325 -27.79 -31.51 -18.56
N CYS A 326 -26.62 -30.97 -18.94
CA CYS A 326 -26.47 -29.61 -19.44
C CYS A 326 -26.55 -29.48 -20.96
#